data_AF-G7VHP3-F1
#
_entry.id   AF-G7VHP3-F1
#
_cell.length_a   1.000
_cell.length_b   1.000
_cell.length_c   1.000
_cell.angle_alpha   90.00
_cell.angle_beta   90.00
_cell.angle_gamma   90.00
#
_symmetry.space_group_name_H-M   'P 1'
#
loop_
_entity.id
_entity.type
_entity.pdbx_description
1 polymer ?
#
loop_
_entity_poly.entity_id
_entity_poly.type
_entity_poly.pdbx_seq_one_letter_code
_entity_poly.pdbx_strand_id
1 'polypeptide(L)'
;MERFAGVHLKWYQRHISHMASALEAAEDGDGRSACYHAYQAVTALLSGILGLDPDTPGAVMKTLKSLLLKVSEEVPQDVEKCADRLEKGYFGEESACVECAEAITDYLHQFLNLPHNT
;
A
#
# COMPACT_ATOMS: atom_id res chain seq x y z
N MET A 1 4.51 20.54 -7.65
CA MET A 1 4.67 19.21 -7.02
C MET A 1 4.26 18.18 -8.04
N GLU A 2 5.19 17.34 -8.49
CA GLU A 2 4.93 16.37 -9.56
C GLU A 2 4.04 15.23 -9.04
N ARG A 3 2.89 15.05 -9.70
CA ARG A 3 1.95 13.95 -9.43
C ARG A 3 1.81 13.10 -10.68
N PHE A 4 1.78 11.79 -10.51
CA PHE A 4 1.46 10.83 -11.56
C PHE A 4 0.09 10.22 -11.23
N ALA A 5 -0.89 10.37 -12.13
CA ALA A 5 -2.27 9.87 -11.94
C ALA A 5 -2.87 10.21 -10.55
N GLY A 6 -2.64 11.44 -10.06
CA GLY A 6 -3.13 11.85 -8.74
C GLY A 6 -2.27 11.43 -7.55
N VAL A 7 -1.19 10.66 -7.73
CA VAL A 7 -0.26 10.23 -6.66
C VAL A 7 1.00 11.08 -6.65
N HIS A 8 1.51 11.46 -5.48
CA HIS A 8 2.80 12.14 -5.38
C HIS A 8 3.96 11.27 -5.91
N LEU A 9 4.83 11.81 -6.78
CA LEU A 9 5.87 11.03 -7.48
C LEU A 9 6.84 10.29 -6.54
N LYS A 10 7.40 10.95 -5.52
CA LYS A 10 8.29 10.31 -4.52
C LYS A 10 7.62 9.12 -3.81
N TRP A 11 6.34 9.24 -3.47
CA TRP A 11 5.60 8.14 -2.84
C TRP A 11 5.38 6.99 -3.80
N TYR A 12 5.05 7.28 -5.05
CA TYR A 12 4.91 6.27 -6.09
C TYR A 12 6.22 5.51 -6.36
N GLN A 13 7.35 6.22 -6.39
CA GLN A 13 8.68 5.59 -6.51
C GLN A 13 9.00 4.67 -5.31
N ARG A 14 8.69 5.10 -4.08
CA ARG A 14 8.85 4.27 -2.87
C ARG A 14 7.96 3.02 -2.93
N HIS A 15 6.72 3.17 -3.39
CA HIS A 15 5.82 2.05 -3.61
C HIS A 15 6.41 1.01 -4.58
N ILE A 16 6.87 1.44 -5.77
CA ILE A 16 7.48 0.55 -6.76
C ILE A 16 8.71 -0.15 -6.20
N SER A 17 9.61 0.61 -5.55
CA SER A 17 10.83 0.04 -4.97
C SER A 17 10.53 -1.02 -3.92
N HIS A 18 9.53 -0.80 -3.07
CA HIS A 18 9.15 -1.78 -2.06
C HIS A 18 8.41 -2.98 -2.65
N MET A 19 7.58 -2.82 -3.68
CA MET A 19 7.01 -3.99 -4.37
C MET A 19 8.08 -4.87 -5.00
N ALA A 20 9.09 -4.27 -5.64
CA ALA A 20 10.22 -5.02 -6.19
C ALA A 20 10.98 -5.81 -5.12
N SER A 21 11.32 -5.18 -4.00
CA SER A 21 11.97 -5.87 -2.87
C SER A 21 11.09 -6.94 -2.22
N ALA A 22 9.77 -6.75 -2.19
CA ALA A 22 8.84 -7.74 -1.66
C ALA A 22 8.81 -9.01 -2.51
N LEU A 23 8.82 -8.86 -3.85
CA LEU A 23 8.87 -9.96 -4.80
C LEU A 23 10.21 -10.71 -4.71
N GLU A 24 11.33 -9.98 -4.72
CA GLU A 24 12.67 -10.58 -4.58
C GLU A 24 12.80 -11.38 -3.28
N ALA A 25 12.38 -10.81 -2.15
CA ALA A 25 12.40 -11.52 -0.87
C ALA A 25 11.50 -12.77 -0.86
N ALA A 26 10.36 -12.73 -1.55
CA ALA A 26 9.48 -13.89 -1.65
C ALA A 26 10.09 -15.01 -2.50
N GLU A 27 10.78 -14.66 -3.59
CA GLU A 27 11.53 -15.61 -4.43
C GLU A 27 12.68 -16.27 -3.66
N ASP A 28 13.35 -15.52 -2.79
CA ASP A 28 14.41 -16.01 -1.89
C ASP A 28 13.88 -16.83 -0.69
N GLY A 29 12.55 -16.90 -0.51
CA GLY A 29 11.92 -17.57 0.62
C GLY A 29 12.00 -16.80 1.94
N ASP A 30 12.43 -15.53 1.93
CA ASP A 30 12.39 -14.64 3.09
C ASP A 30 10.99 -14.01 3.24
N GLY A 31 10.05 -14.80 3.77
CA GLY A 31 8.67 -14.37 3.99
C GLY A 31 8.55 -13.14 4.89
N ARG A 32 9.47 -12.96 5.84
CA ARG A 32 9.45 -11.81 6.75
C ARG A 32 9.81 -10.52 6.01
N SER A 33 10.89 -10.54 5.22
CA SER A 33 11.27 -9.40 4.39
C SER A 33 10.23 -9.10 3.33
N ALA A 34 9.64 -10.15 2.71
CA ALA A 34 8.54 -10.01 1.77
C ALA A 34 7.34 -9.29 2.39
N CYS A 35 6.90 -9.69 3.58
CA CYS A 35 5.79 -9.04 4.29
C CYS A 35 6.11 -7.60 4.71
N TYR A 36 7.33 -7.35 5.19
CA TYR A 36 7.77 -6.00 5.52
C TYR A 36 7.67 -5.06 4.32
N HIS A 37 8.24 -5.48 3.18
CA HIS A 37 8.26 -4.66 1.98
C HIS A 37 6.87 -4.52 1.35
N ALA A 38 6.05 -5.57 1.34
CA ALA A 38 4.67 -5.52 0.88
C ALA A 38 3.84 -4.49 1.66
N TYR A 39 3.95 -4.49 2.99
CA TYR A 39 3.29 -3.50 3.85
C TYR A 39 3.76 -2.06 3.54
N GLN A 40 5.07 -1.85 3.40
CA GLN A 40 5.64 -0.53 3.11
C GLN A 40 5.22 -0.03 1.72
N ALA A 41 5.12 -0.93 0.73
CA ALA A 41 4.67 -0.60 -0.61
C ALA A 41 3.25 -0.03 -0.62
N VAL A 42 2.31 -0.69 0.06
CA VAL A 42 0.92 -0.24 0.15
C VAL A 42 0.82 1.06 0.95
N THR A 43 1.55 1.17 2.06
CA THR A 43 1.60 2.40 2.89
C THR A 43 2.09 3.60 2.07
N ALA A 44 3.13 3.41 1.26
CA ALA A 44 3.67 4.46 0.41
C ALA A 44 2.65 4.92 -0.65
N LEU A 45 1.96 3.98 -1.31
CA LEU A 45 0.94 4.32 -2.31
C LEU A 45 -0.21 5.10 -1.69
N LEU A 46 -0.78 4.61 -0.58
CA LEU A 46 -1.84 5.30 0.17
C LEU A 46 -1.40 6.70 0.62
N SER A 47 -0.17 6.84 1.08
CA SER A 47 0.38 8.15 1.47
C SER A 47 0.43 9.12 0.30
N GLY A 48 0.82 8.64 -0.89
CA GLY A 48 0.84 9.42 -2.10
C GLY A 48 -0.56 9.82 -2.59
N ILE A 49 -1.54 8.93 -2.48
CA ILE A 49 -2.95 9.19 -2.83
C ILE A 49 -3.53 10.24 -1.90
N LEU A 50 -3.32 10.09 -0.59
CA LEU A 50 -3.80 11.02 0.45
C LEU A 50 -3.06 12.36 0.47
N GLY A 51 -2.05 12.55 -0.39
CA GLY A 51 -1.32 13.80 -0.53
C GLY A 51 -0.41 14.13 0.66
N LEU A 52 0.05 13.11 1.38
CA LEU A 52 1.00 13.31 2.48
C LEU A 52 2.36 13.77 1.96
N ASP A 53 3.04 14.60 2.74
CA ASP A 53 4.38 15.06 2.39
C ASP A 53 5.40 13.91 2.52
N PRO A 54 6.18 13.58 1.47
CA PRO A 54 7.16 12.50 1.50
C PRO A 54 8.41 12.78 2.34
N ASP A 55 8.72 14.04 2.59
CA ASP A 55 9.91 14.49 3.33
C ASP A 55 9.55 14.75 4.81
N THR A 56 8.29 15.12 5.08
CA THR A 56 7.74 15.25 6.44
C THR A 56 6.35 14.60 6.55
N PRO A 57 6.25 13.25 6.55
CA PRO A 57 4.98 12.52 6.54
C PRO A 57 4.08 12.75 7.76
N GLY A 58 4.51 13.52 8.76
CA GLY A 58 3.79 13.70 10.02
C GLY A 58 3.68 12.39 10.83
N ALA A 59 2.90 12.43 11.91
CA ALA A 59 2.57 11.22 12.68
C ALA A 59 1.51 10.39 11.94
N VAL A 60 1.87 9.85 10.77
CA VAL A 60 1.01 8.92 10.04
C VAL A 60 1.39 7.50 10.42
N MET A 61 1.04 7.15 11.65
CA MET A 61 0.84 5.76 12.05
C MET A 61 -0.66 5.58 12.24
N LYS A 62 -1.37 5.50 11.11
CA LYS A 62 -2.73 4.98 11.07
C LYS A 62 -2.66 3.64 10.33
N THR A 63 -3.40 2.65 10.80
CA THR A 63 -3.44 1.29 10.23
C THR A 63 -3.79 1.35 8.73
N LEU A 64 -3.34 0.41 7.90
CA LEU A 64 -3.68 0.32 6.48
C LEU A 64 -5.20 0.40 6.27
N LYS A 65 -5.98 -0.29 7.11
CA LYS A 65 -7.45 -0.21 7.06
C LYS A 65 -7.96 1.22 7.22
N SER A 66 -7.42 1.97 8.17
CA SER A 66 -7.82 3.37 8.39
C SER A 66 -7.32 4.34 7.30
N LEU A 67 -6.23 4.00 6.61
CA LEU A 67 -5.76 4.75 5.44
C LEU A 67 -6.65 4.46 4.23
N LEU A 68 -7.06 3.21 4.01
CA LEU A 68 -8.00 2.82 2.96
C LEU A 68 -9.35 3.53 3.10
N LEU A 69 -9.90 3.61 4.32
CA LEU A 69 -11.15 4.31 4.60
C LEU A 69 -11.09 5.84 4.38
N LYS A 70 -9.88 6.41 4.31
CA LYS A 70 -9.71 7.82 3.91
C LYS A 70 -9.68 8.01 2.40
N VAL A 71 -9.38 6.95 1.65
CA VAL A 71 -9.37 6.96 0.18
C VAL A 71 -10.78 6.70 -0.35
N SER A 72 -11.49 5.72 0.21
CA SER A 72 -12.85 5.34 -0.20
C SER A 72 -13.72 5.04 1.02
N GLU A 73 -14.98 5.50 1.00
CA GLU A 73 -15.96 5.21 2.06
C GLU A 73 -16.34 3.73 2.10
N GLU A 74 -16.34 3.07 0.94
CA GLU A 74 -16.59 1.64 0.80
C GLU A 74 -15.35 0.93 0.26
N VAL A 75 -14.78 0.06 1.09
CA VAL A 75 -13.64 -0.79 0.77
C VAL A 75 -14.13 -2.24 0.65
N PRO A 76 -13.86 -2.93 -0.47
CA PRO A 76 -14.21 -4.35 -0.63
C PRO A 76 -13.68 -5.23 0.51
N GLN A 77 -14.46 -6.23 0.93
CA GLN A 77 -14.12 -7.05 2.10
C GLN A 77 -12.81 -7.83 1.94
N ASP A 78 -12.49 -8.25 0.71
CA ASP A 78 -11.22 -8.88 0.36
C ASP A 78 -10.02 -7.94 0.51
N VAL A 79 -10.17 -6.68 0.07
CA VAL A 79 -9.17 -5.61 0.26
C VAL A 79 -8.95 -5.34 1.76
N GLU A 80 -10.03 -5.26 2.55
CA GLU A 80 -9.91 -5.11 4.01
C GLU A 80 -9.18 -6.29 4.66
N LYS A 81 -9.53 -7.53 4.29
CA LYS A 81 -8.86 -8.72 4.80
C LYS A 81 -7.36 -8.72 4.44
N CYS A 82 -7.01 -8.23 3.26
CA CYS A 82 -5.62 -8.10 2.87
C CYS A 82 -4.88 -7.02 3.65
N ALA A 83 -5.54 -5.91 3.99
CA ALA A 83 -4.96 -4.91 4.87
C ALA A 83 -4.67 -5.49 6.27
N ASP A 84 -5.61 -6.23 6.84
CA ASP A 84 -5.43 -6.91 8.14
C ASP A 84 -4.28 -7.94 8.09
N ARG A 85 -4.14 -8.69 6.98
CA ARG A 85 -3.05 -9.65 6.78
C ARG A 85 -1.69 -8.97 6.69
N LEU A 86 -1.58 -7.90 5.90
CA LEU A 86 -0.34 -7.13 5.79
C LEU A 86 0.08 -6.53 7.13
N GLU A 87 -0.88 -6.01 7.91
CA GLU A 87 -0.61 -5.50 9.25
C GLU A 87 -0.09 -6.60 10.18
N LYS A 88 -0.72 -7.78 10.18
CA LYS A 88 -0.26 -8.91 11.00
C LYS A 88 1.10 -9.45 10.53
N GLY A 89 1.29 -9.60 9.22
CA GLY A 89 2.51 -10.11 8.61
C GLY A 89 3.70 -9.19 8.82
N TYR A 90 3.49 -7.87 8.87
CA TYR A 90 4.52 -6.92 9.24
C TYR A 90 5.08 -7.19 10.66
N PHE A 91 4.24 -7.68 11.58
CA PHE A 91 4.61 -7.99 12.96
C PHE A 91 4.82 -9.50 13.22
N GLY A 92 4.74 -10.36 12.21
CA GLY A 92 4.69 -11.81 12.39
C GLY A 92 5.13 -12.61 11.16
N GLU A 93 4.75 -13.90 11.11
CA GLU A 93 5.08 -14.84 10.02
C GLU A 93 3.80 -15.26 9.27
N GLU A 94 3.10 -14.30 8.66
CA GLU A 94 1.99 -14.60 7.75
C GLU A 94 2.52 -14.92 6.34
N SER A 95 1.83 -15.81 5.64
CA SER A 95 2.06 -16.06 4.22
C SER A 95 1.16 -15.16 3.37
N ALA A 96 1.41 -15.10 2.05
CA ALA A 96 0.59 -14.35 1.08
C ALA A 96 0.59 -12.81 1.21
N CYS A 97 1.59 -12.20 1.87
CA CYS A 97 1.68 -10.74 1.96
C CYS A 97 1.84 -10.06 0.59
N VAL A 98 2.63 -10.64 -0.32
CA VAL A 98 2.85 -10.07 -1.66
C VAL A 98 1.54 -10.03 -2.44
N GLU A 99 0.82 -11.15 -2.48
CA GLU A 99 -0.49 -11.27 -3.15
C GLU A 99 -1.50 -10.26 -2.60
N CYS A 100 -1.49 -10.05 -1.27
CA CYS A 100 -2.34 -9.03 -0.66
C CYS A 100 -1.93 -7.60 -0.99
N ALA A 101 -0.63 -7.31 -1.11
CA ALA A 101 -0.18 -6.00 -1.55
C ALA A 101 -0.55 -5.73 -3.01
N GLU A 102 -0.47 -6.73 -3.89
CA GLU A 102 -0.94 -6.64 -5.27
C GLU A 102 -2.44 -6.36 -5.34
N ALA A 103 -3.26 -7.14 -4.62
CA ALA A 103 -4.72 -6.95 -4.60
C ALA A 103 -5.14 -5.55 -4.14
N ILE A 104 -4.50 -5.01 -3.09
CA ILE A 104 -4.76 -3.65 -2.62
C ILE A 104 -4.27 -2.62 -3.65
N THR A 105 -3.11 -2.84 -4.26
CA THR A 105 -2.55 -1.95 -5.28
C THR A 105 -3.47 -1.85 -6.49
N ASP A 106 -4.00 -2.98 -6.96
CA ASP A 106 -4.96 -3.02 -8.06
C ASP A 106 -6.25 -2.27 -7.73
N TYR A 107 -6.79 -2.48 -6.53
CA TYR A 107 -7.94 -1.71 -6.04
C TYR A 107 -7.67 -0.19 -6.06
N LEU A 108 -6.50 0.23 -5.57
CA LEU A 108 -6.14 1.66 -5.51
C LEU A 108 -5.91 2.25 -6.91
N HIS A 109 -5.31 1.50 -7.84
CA HIS A 109 -5.19 1.95 -9.22
C HIS A 109 -6.54 2.04 -9.92
N GLN A 110 -7.46 1.10 -9.68
CA GLN A 110 -8.83 1.19 -10.18
C GLN A 110 -9.54 2.42 -9.62
N PHE A 111 -9.41 2.69 -8.32
CA PHE A 111 -9.95 3.89 -7.68
C PHE A 111 -9.47 5.17 -8.37
N LEU A 112 -8.17 5.30 -8.65
CA LEU A 112 -7.57 6.48 -9.30
C LEU A 112 -8.01 6.67 -10.77
N ASN A 113 -8.44 5.60 -11.43
CA ASN A 113 -8.89 5.64 -12.82
C ASN A 113 -10.40 5.89 -12.98
N LEU A 114 -11.16 5.87 -11.88
CA LEU A 114 -12.60 6.16 -11.92
C LEU A 114 -12.83 7.68 -12.02
N PRO A 115 -13.80 8.14 -12.83
CA PRO A 115 -14.20 9.54 -12.83
C PRO A 115 -14.81 9.89 -11.48
N HIS A 116 -14.10 10.69 -10.68
CA HIS A 116 -14.64 11.23 -9.43
C HIS A 116 -15.64 12.34 -9.78
N ASN A 117 -16.94 12.07 -9.62
CA ASN A 117 -17.96 13.12 -9.65
C ASN A 117 -17.74 14.01 -8.42
N THR A 118 -17.07 15.15 -8.62
CA THR A 118 -16.98 16.25 -7.66
C THR A 118 -18.27 17.05 -7.59
#